data_AF-A0A7C6UHM8-F1
#
_entry.id   AF-A0A7C6UHM8-F1
#
_cell.length_a   1.000
_cell.length_b   1.000
_cell.length_c   1.000
_cell.angle_alpha   90.00
_cell.angle_beta   90.00
_cell.angle_gamma   90.00
#
_symmetry.space_group_name_H-M   'P 1'
#
loop_
_entity.id
_entity.type
_entity.pdbx_description
1 polymer ?
#
loop_
_entity_poly.entity_id
_entity_poly.type
_entity_poly.pdbx_seq_one_letter_code
_entity_poly.pdbx_strand_id
1 'polypeptide(L)' 'MAHCKITVLKTTLQKEIAEEFCQNEVSVCPLLEEGQIFITNGDKPDGFCDWAWNDLLKFVYILLAGGNFSEDIFQG' A
#
# COMPACT_ATOMS: atom_id res chain seq x y z
N MET A 1 1.12 -0.06 -22.88
CA MET A 1 0.25 -0.30 -21.71
C MET A 1 0.65 0.69 -20.64
N ALA A 2 -0.31 1.22 -19.87
CA ALA A 2 0.02 2.07 -18.72
C ALA A 2 0.67 1.22 -17.62
N HIS A 3 1.56 1.83 -16.84
CA HIS A 3 2.20 1.19 -15.70
C HIS A 3 2.01 2.06 -14.47
N CYS A 4 1.76 1.42 -13.33
CA CYS A 4 1.69 2.06 -12.02
C CYS A 4 2.91 1.65 -11.21
N LYS A 5 3.60 2.65 -10.64
CA LYS A 5 4.73 2.45 -9.73
C LYS A 5 4.25 2.57 -8.29
N ILE A 6 4.49 1.54 -7.50
CA ILE A 6 4.23 1.51 -6.06
C ILE A 6 5.58 1.60 -5.36
N THR A 7 5.70 2.50 -4.39
CA THR A 7 6.92 2.66 -3.58
C THR A 7 6.52 2.60 -2.12
N VAL A 8 7.14 1.69 -1.37
CA VAL A 8 6.94 1.59 0.07
C VAL A 8 7.70 2.74 0.74
N LEU A 9 6.99 3.75 1.20
CA LEU A 9 7.61 4.94 1.79
C LEU A 9 8.00 4.73 3.25
N LYS A 10 7.14 4.04 4.01
CA LYS A 10 7.32 3.85 5.44
C LYS A 10 6.59 2.59 5.91
N THR A 11 7.19 1.89 6.87
CA THR A 11 6.53 0.84 7.64
C THR A 11 6.26 1.35 9.05
N THR A 12 5.08 1.07 9.60
CA THR A 12 4.70 1.61 10.92
C THR A 12 4.02 0.57 11.77
N LEU A 13 4.24 0.66 13.08
CA LEU A 13 3.51 -0.04 14.12
C LEU A 13 3.17 0.98 15.21
N GLN A 14 1.90 1.16 15.51
CA GLN A 14 1.46 2.00 16.63
C GLN A 14 1.59 1.20 17.93
N LYS A 15 2.77 1.20 18.54
CA LYS A 15 3.11 0.36 19.70
C LYS A 15 2.13 0.52 20.85
N GLU A 16 1.80 1.75 21.22
CA GLU A 16 0.88 2.04 22.34
C GLU A 16 -0.51 1.41 22.11
N ILE A 17 -1.06 1.54 20.89
CA ILE A 17 -2.35 0.96 20.52
C ILE A 17 -2.24 -0.58 20.45
N ALA A 18 -1.14 -1.11 19.94
CA ALA A 18 -0.90 -2.53 19.87
C ALA A 18 -0.83 -3.17 21.26
N GLU A 19 -0.14 -2.54 22.21
CA GLU A 19 -0.03 -3.01 23.59
C GLU A 19 -1.38 -2.97 24.33
N GLU A 20 -2.23 -1.98 24.04
CA GLU A 20 -3.55 -1.85 24.68
C GLU A 20 -4.58 -2.84 24.13
N PHE A 21 -4.60 -3.06 22.80
CA PHE A 21 -5.70 -3.74 22.14
C PHE A 21 -5.35 -5.09 21.49
N CYS A 22 -4.08 -5.38 21.20
CA CYS A 22 -3.70 -6.66 20.63
C CYS A 22 -3.57 -7.74 21.71
N GLN A 23 -4.19 -8.90 21.47
CA GLN A 23 -4.08 -10.05 22.38
C GLN A 23 -2.70 -10.70 22.38
N ASN A 24 -1.93 -10.51 21.30
CA ASN A 24 -0.60 -11.08 21.10
C ASN A 24 0.36 -9.98 20.67
N GLU A 25 1.66 -10.23 20.86
CA GLU A 25 2.71 -9.36 20.35
C GLU A 25 2.60 -9.26 18.81
N VAL A 26 2.55 -8.03 18.32
CA VAL A 26 2.50 -7.70 16.89
C VAL A 26 3.73 -6.88 16.52
N SER A 27 4.20 -7.09 15.29
CA SER A 27 5.35 -6.39 14.73
C SER A 27 4.95 -5.65 13.45
N VAL A 28 5.89 -4.88 12.88
CA VAL A 28 5.71 -4.34 11.53
C VAL A 28 5.54 -5.45 10.50
N CYS A 29 4.87 -5.16 9.39
CA CYS A 29 4.70 -6.13 8.31
C CYS A 29 6.07 -6.66 7.83
N PRO A 30 6.33 -7.98 7.86
CA PRO A 30 7.62 -8.53 7.46
C PRO A 30 7.77 -8.69 5.94
N LEU A 31 6.70 -8.46 5.16
CA LEU A 31 6.69 -8.69 3.71
C LEU A 31 7.13 -7.47 2.89
N LEU A 32 7.17 -6.28 3.49
CA LEU A 32 7.46 -5.04 2.79
C LEU A 32 8.59 -4.29 3.50
N GLU A 33 9.52 -3.76 2.72
CA GLU A 33 10.66 -2.99 3.20
C GLU A 33 10.59 -1.55 2.70
N GLU A 34 11.05 -0.59 3.51
CA GLU A 34 11.09 0.82 3.10
C GLU A 34 12.01 1.02 1.89
N GLY A 35 11.56 1.82 0.93
CA GLY A 35 12.25 2.04 -0.34
C GLY A 35 12.01 0.94 -1.39
N GLN A 36 11.32 -0.15 -1.06
CA GLN A 36 10.96 -1.19 -2.03
C GLN A 36 10.05 -0.63 -3.12
N ILE A 37 10.34 -0.99 -4.37
CA ILE A 37 9.61 -0.52 -5.56
C ILE A 37 8.99 -1.71 -6.29
N PHE A 38 7.72 -1.55 -6.65
CA PHE A 38 7.00 -2.50 -7.50
C PHE A 38 6.43 -1.76 -8.71
N ILE A 39 6.41 -2.44 -9.85
CA ILE A 39 5.81 -1.95 -11.09
C ILE A 39 4.72 -2.94 -11.49
N THR A 40 3.53 -2.44 -11.77
CA THR A 40 2.38 -3.24 -12.21
C THR A 40 1.67 -2.60 -13.39
N ASN A 41 1.04 -3.42 -14.22
CA ASN A 41 0.14 -3.06 -15.30
C ASN A 41 -1.34 -3.41 -14.98
N GLY A 42 -1.64 -3.77 -13.73
CA GLY A 42 -2.98 -4.16 -13.26
C GLY A 42 -2.99 -5.45 -12.44
N ASP A 43 -1.98 -6.30 -12.62
CA ASP A 43 -1.81 -7.55 -11.86
C ASP A 43 -1.03 -7.33 -10.56
N LYS A 44 -1.25 -8.18 -9.56
CA LYS A 44 -0.47 -8.12 -8.32
C LYS A 44 1.02 -8.40 -8.62
N PRO A 45 1.96 -7.52 -8.22
CA PRO A 45 3.38 -7.80 -8.37
C PRO A 45 3.81 -9.06 -7.61
N ASP A 46 4.77 -9.80 -8.16
CA ASP A 46 5.38 -10.92 -7.46
C ASP A 46 6.00 -10.47 -6.13
N GLY A 47 5.78 -11.28 -5.08
CA GLY A 47 6.24 -10.97 -3.72
C GLY A 47 5.46 -9.87 -3.01
N PHE A 48 4.45 -9.25 -3.63
CA PHE A 48 3.60 -8.27 -2.95
C PHE A 48 2.57 -8.95 -2.03
N CYS A 49 2.35 -8.37 -0.86
CA CYS A 49 1.38 -8.85 0.14
C CYS A 49 -0.05 -8.85 -0.41
N ASP A 50 -0.77 -9.97 -0.28
CA ASP A 50 -2.14 -10.12 -0.81
C ASP A 50 -3.14 -9.14 -0.18
N TRP A 51 -3.06 -8.97 1.14
CA TRP A 51 -3.95 -8.07 1.87
C TRP A 51 -3.72 -6.62 1.46
N ALA A 52 -2.45 -6.19 1.41
CA ALA A 52 -2.10 -4.86 0.95
C ALA A 52 -2.50 -4.63 -0.51
N TRP A 53 -2.38 -5.66 -1.37
CA TRP A 53 -2.81 -5.57 -2.76
C TRP A 53 -4.31 -5.35 -2.89
N ASN A 54 -5.11 -6.09 -2.13
CA ASN A 54 -6.57 -5.96 -2.15
C ASN A 54 -7.02 -4.53 -1.82
N ASP A 55 -6.35 -3.88 -0.87
CA ASP A 55 -6.64 -2.49 -0.48
C ASP A 55 -6.18 -1.48 -1.53
N LEU A 56 -5.07 -1.75 -2.23
CA LEU A 56 -4.52 -0.87 -3.26
C LEU A 56 -5.15 -1.04 -4.65
N LEU A 57 -5.76 -2.19 -4.92
CA LEU A 57 -6.23 -2.60 -6.25
C LEU A 57 -7.02 -1.50 -6.96
N LYS A 58 -7.98 -0.90 -6.25
CA LYS A 58 -8.88 0.14 -6.79
C LYS A 58 -8.09 1.38 -7.23
N PHE A 59 -7.14 1.82 -6.41
CA PHE A 59 -6.30 2.98 -6.72
C PHE A 59 -5.42 2.72 -7.94
N VAL A 60 -4.80 1.52 -8.00
CA VAL A 60 -3.97 1.12 -9.14
C VAL A 60 -4.78 1.13 -10.43
N TYR A 61 -5.98 0.53 -10.43
CA TYR A 61 -6.85 0.52 -11.62
C TYR A 61 -7.29 1.91 -12.05
N ILE A 62 -7.64 2.79 -11.11
CA ILE A 62 -8.01 4.19 -11.42
C ILE A 62 -6.84 4.93 -12.07
N LEU A 63 -5.62 4.79 -11.52
CA LEU A 63 -4.42 5.41 -12.08
C LEU A 63 -4.08 4.86 -13.48
N LEU A 64 -4.20 3.56 -13.68
CA LEU A 64 -3.97 2.92 -14.99
C LEU A 64 -4.99 3.36 -16.05
N ALA A 65 -6.21 3.69 -15.63
CA ALA A 65 -7.26 4.25 -16.49
C ALA A 65 -7.10 5.76 -16.78
N GLY A 66 -6.08 6.41 -16.22
CA GLY A 66 -5.82 7.85 -16.39
C GLY A 66 -6.56 8.74 -15.40
N GLY A 67 -7.19 8.17 -14.37
CA GLY A 67 -7.74 8.94 -13.25
C GLY A 67 -6.65 9.52 -12.36
N ASN A 68 -7.01 10.47 -11.50
CA ASN A 68 -6.10 11.07 -10.53
C ASN A 68 -6.80 11.24 -9.17
N PHE A 69 -5.99 11.40 -8.12
CA PHE A 69 -6.44 11.65 -6.75
C PHE A 69 -5.93 13.00 -6.22
N SER A 70 -5.44 13.88 -7.10
CA SER A 70 -4.89 15.18 -6.74
C SER A 70 -5.96 16.25 -6.54
N GLU A 71 -7.16 16.03 -7.07
CA GLU A 71 -8.25 17.01 -7.05
C GLU A 71 -9.51 16.37 -6.44
N ASP A 72 -9.74 16.57 -5.13
CA ASP A 72 -10.97 16.14 -4.43
C ASP A 72 -11.10 16.86 -3.06
N ILE A 73 -11.95 16.36 -2.14
CA ILE A 73 -12.23 16.89 -0.79
C ILE A 73 -10.99 17.14 0.10
N PHE A 74 -9.82 16.64 -0.29
CA PHE A 74 -8.55 16.84 0.40
C PHE A 74 -7.68 17.94 -0.23
N GLN A 75 -8.28 18.82 -1.05
CA GLN A 75 -7.65 20.05 -1.49
C GLN A 75 -7.24 20.88 -0.27
N GLY A 76 -5.92 21.01 -0.08
CA GLY A 76 -5.31 21.96 0.86
C GLY A 76 -5.28 23.36 0.26
#